data_AF-A0A7W8BP20-F1
#
_entry.id   AF-A0A7W8BP20-F1
#
_cell.length_a   1.000
_cell.length_b   1.000
_cell.length_c   1.000
_cell.angle_alpha   90.00
_cell.angle_beta   90.00
_cell.angle_gamma   90.00
#
_symmetry.space_group_name_H-M   'P 1'
#
loop_
_entity.id
_entity.type
_entity.pdbx_description
1 polymer ?
#
loop_
_entity_poly.entity_id
_entity_poly.type
_entity_poly.pdbx_seq_one_letter_code
_entity_poly.pdbx_strand_id
1 'polypeptide(L)'
;MAKPTVYNHLNDKANLFRHAMKLAAETALTENLRIVERLTAPDDDLRGALEDVGHRLLRCHCGDRSSALRRLVYAEAPRFPDLLDVMQVSGTSRITEALADRFARLTLGGRLRTPDPVESAEQFFALLTGPVETRSRFGTRSLPDQEPQALARAASDTFLSAFGPSAAPPADARRH
;
A
#
# COMPACT_ATOMS: atom_id res chain seq x y z
N MET A 1 4.77 -39.67 32.47
CA MET A 1 5.68 -39.21 31.39
C MET A 1 4.87 -39.09 30.10
N ALA A 2 4.33 -37.91 29.77
CA ALA A 2 3.67 -37.62 28.49
C ALA A 2 3.71 -36.10 28.23
N LYS A 3 4.88 -35.61 27.82
CA LYS A 3 5.16 -34.21 27.43
C LYS A 3 5.81 -34.04 26.03
N PRO A 4 6.39 -35.05 25.35
CA PRO A 4 7.02 -34.81 24.03
C PRO A 4 6.04 -34.57 22.88
N THR A 5 4.86 -35.19 22.90
CA THR A 5 3.98 -35.25 21.72
C THR A 5 3.21 -33.94 21.49
N VAL A 6 2.75 -33.28 22.56
CA VAL A 6 2.00 -32.02 22.44
C VAL A 6 2.91 -30.87 22.01
N TYR A 7 4.14 -30.79 22.54
CA TYR A 7 5.10 -29.75 22.15
C TYR A 7 5.56 -29.91 20.69
N ASN A 8 5.79 -31.15 20.23
CA ASN A 8 6.13 -31.39 18.82
C ASN A 8 4.98 -30.97 17.88
N HIS A 9 3.73 -31.33 18.20
CA HIS A 9 2.58 -30.91 17.39
C HIS A 9 2.31 -29.41 17.44
N LEU A 10 2.52 -28.75 18.58
CA LEU A 10 2.36 -27.30 18.70
C LEU A 10 3.45 -26.54 17.91
N ASN A 11 4.68 -27.04 17.91
CA ASN A 11 5.76 -26.48 17.11
C ASN A 11 5.49 -26.64 15.61
N ASP A 12 4.97 -27.80 15.20
CA ASP A 12 4.58 -28.08 13.81
C ASP A 12 3.42 -27.15 13.36
N LYS A 13 2.39 -27.00 14.19
CA LYS A 13 1.28 -26.08 13.90
C LYS A 13 1.73 -24.62 13.81
N ALA A 14 2.61 -24.16 14.71
CA ALA A 14 3.12 -22.80 14.68
C ALA A 14 3.96 -22.54 13.42
N ASN A 15 4.81 -23.49 13.02
CA ASN A 15 5.60 -23.37 11.80
C ASN A 15 4.74 -23.39 10.54
N LEU A 16 3.76 -24.30 10.47
CA LEU A 16 2.80 -24.36 9.37
C LEU A 16 2.01 -23.05 9.25
N PHE A 17 1.55 -22.50 10.38
CA PHE A 17 0.87 -21.21 10.41
C PHE A 17 1.75 -20.08 9.87
N ARG A 18 3.00 -19.97 10.34
CA ARG A 18 3.96 -18.98 9.85
C ARG A 18 4.20 -19.09 8.35
N HIS A 19 4.40 -20.32 7.85
CA HIS A 19 4.60 -20.57 6.41
C HIS A 19 3.38 -20.16 5.59
N ALA A 20 2.17 -20.52 6.05
CA ALA A 20 0.93 -20.13 5.36
C ALA A 20 0.74 -18.60 5.33
N MET A 21 1.04 -17.91 6.43
CA MET A 21 0.98 -16.45 6.53
C MET A 21 1.98 -15.79 5.58
N LYS A 22 3.23 -16.27 5.55
CA LYS A 22 4.27 -15.78 4.65
C LYS A 22 3.90 -15.94 3.19
N LEU A 23 3.43 -17.13 2.79
CA LEU A 23 3.01 -17.40 1.42
C LEU A 23 1.83 -16.51 0.99
N ALA A 24 0.87 -16.27 1.89
CA ALA A 24 -0.24 -15.36 1.63
C ALA A 24 0.21 -13.91 1.48
N ALA A 25 1.15 -13.45 2.33
CA ALA A 25 1.74 -12.13 2.23
C ALA A 25 2.53 -11.94 0.92
N GLU A 26 3.37 -12.91 0.55
CA GLU A 26 4.15 -12.88 -0.70
C GLU A 26 3.26 -12.86 -1.95
N THR A 27 2.16 -13.62 -1.94
CA THR A 27 1.18 -13.61 -3.03
C THR A 27 0.56 -12.22 -3.19
N ALA A 28 0.11 -11.64 -2.07
CA ALA A 28 -0.47 -10.30 -2.07
C ALA A 28 0.56 -9.24 -2.50
N LEU A 29 1.81 -9.33 -2.03
CA LEU A 29 2.87 -8.41 -2.42
C LEU A 29 3.13 -8.48 -3.92
N THR A 30 3.28 -9.68 -4.48
CA THR A 30 3.56 -9.87 -5.91
C THR A 30 2.45 -9.25 -6.76
N GLU A 31 1.19 -9.39 -6.35
CA GLU A 31 0.08 -8.71 -7.02
C GLU A 31 0.23 -7.19 -6.93
N ASN A 32 0.42 -6.63 -5.73
CA ASN A 32 0.56 -5.18 -5.52
C ASN A 32 1.75 -4.57 -6.27
N LEU A 33 2.89 -5.25 -6.36
CA LEU A 33 4.05 -4.75 -7.11
C LEU A 33 3.74 -4.60 -8.61
N ARG A 34 3.03 -5.56 -9.20
CA ARG A 34 2.53 -5.45 -10.58
C ARG A 34 1.57 -4.28 -10.77
N ILE A 35 0.90 -3.84 -9.69
CA ILE A 35 0.05 -2.65 -9.71
C ILE A 35 0.88 -1.38 -9.78
N VAL A 36 1.84 -1.26 -8.88
CA VAL A 36 2.74 -0.10 -8.82
C VAL A 36 3.55 0.03 -10.12
N GLU A 37 3.91 -1.09 -10.76
CA GLU A 37 4.61 -1.07 -12.05
C GLU A 37 3.86 -0.36 -13.17
N ARG A 38 2.52 -0.30 -13.10
CA ARG A 38 1.68 0.42 -14.06
C ARG A 38 1.77 1.94 -13.92
N LEU A 39 2.26 2.44 -12.78
CA LEU A 39 2.60 3.84 -12.62
C LEU A 39 3.84 4.14 -13.45
N THR A 40 3.60 4.46 -14.72
CA THR A 40 4.61 4.75 -15.72
C THR A 40 4.58 6.24 -16.07
N ALA A 41 5.67 6.74 -16.63
CA ALA A 41 5.85 8.14 -16.99
C ALA A 41 5.46 8.56 -18.44
N PRO A 42 4.67 7.83 -19.27
CA PRO A 42 4.51 8.21 -20.67
C PRO A 42 3.36 9.17 -21.01
N ASP A 43 2.47 9.57 -20.10
CA ASP A 43 1.28 10.36 -20.49
C ASP A 43 1.10 11.70 -19.74
N ASP A 44 0.34 12.61 -20.34
CA ASP A 44 -0.09 13.88 -19.74
C ASP A 44 -1.04 13.69 -18.54
N ASP A 45 -1.61 12.49 -18.36
CA ASP A 45 -2.59 12.19 -17.31
C ASP A 45 -1.99 11.46 -16.09
N LEU A 46 -1.08 12.14 -15.37
CA LEU A 46 -0.54 11.62 -14.10
C LEU A 46 -1.65 11.38 -13.06
N ARG A 47 -2.70 12.20 -13.08
CA ARG A 47 -3.84 12.09 -12.19
C ARG A 47 -4.55 10.75 -12.40
N GLY A 48 -4.97 10.46 -13.64
CA GLY A 48 -5.62 9.20 -13.97
C GLY A 48 -4.76 7.98 -13.66
N ALA A 49 -3.43 8.09 -13.86
CA ALA A 49 -2.50 7.02 -13.51
C ALA A 49 -2.45 6.75 -11.99
N LEU A 50 -2.38 7.79 -11.16
CA LEU A 50 -2.42 7.66 -9.69
C LEU A 50 -3.77 7.11 -9.21
N GLU A 51 -4.88 7.55 -9.82
CA GLU A 51 -6.23 7.06 -9.53
C GLU A 51 -6.40 5.57 -9.88
N ASP A 52 -5.96 5.13 -11.06
CA ASP A 52 -6.03 3.71 -11.45
C ASP A 52 -5.17 2.83 -10.53
N VAL A 53 -3.92 3.23 -10.28
CA VAL A 53 -3.02 2.50 -9.39
C VAL A 53 -3.58 2.45 -7.98
N GLY A 54 -4.02 3.58 -7.43
CA GLY A 54 -4.63 3.68 -6.11
C GLY A 54 -5.88 2.81 -6.00
N HIS A 55 -6.79 2.86 -6.98
CA HIS A 55 -8.00 2.04 -6.98
C HIS A 55 -7.68 0.55 -6.97
N ARG A 56 -6.72 0.11 -7.78
CA ARG A 56 -6.35 -1.31 -7.84
C ARG A 56 -5.63 -1.77 -6.57
N LEU A 57 -4.76 -0.95 -5.99
CA LEU A 57 -4.18 -1.22 -4.66
C LEU A 57 -5.28 -1.37 -3.61
N LEU A 58 -6.29 -0.49 -3.61
CA LEU A 58 -7.42 -0.57 -2.69
C LEU A 58 -8.27 -1.82 -2.89
N ARG A 59 -8.47 -2.29 -4.13
CA ARG A 59 -9.15 -3.56 -4.39
C ARG A 59 -8.39 -4.76 -3.82
N CYS A 60 -7.07 -4.82 -4.03
CA CYS A 60 -6.24 -5.87 -3.45
C CYS A 60 -6.21 -5.78 -1.92
N HIS A 61 -6.19 -4.55 -1.39
CA HIS A 61 -6.23 -4.31 0.04
C HIS A 61 -7.56 -4.78 0.65
N CYS A 62 -8.71 -4.42 0.06
CA CYS A 62 -10.04 -4.79 0.57
C CYS A 62 -10.40 -6.26 0.37
N GLY A 63 -9.74 -6.98 -0.54
CA GLY A 63 -10.04 -8.38 -0.83
C GLY A 63 -10.02 -9.27 0.42
N ASP A 64 -10.94 -10.24 0.49
CA ASP A 64 -11.20 -11.05 1.68
C ASP A 64 -9.94 -11.72 2.23
N ARG A 65 -9.07 -12.23 1.35
CA ARG A 65 -7.81 -12.88 1.74
C ARG A 65 -6.84 -11.88 2.41
N SER A 66 -6.70 -10.68 1.85
CA SER A 66 -5.82 -9.64 2.39
C SER A 66 -6.36 -9.11 3.73
N SER A 67 -7.67 -8.90 3.82
CA SER A 67 -8.35 -8.48 5.04
C SER A 67 -8.26 -9.54 6.14
N ALA A 68 -8.42 -10.84 5.81
CA ALA A 68 -8.23 -11.93 6.74
C ALA A 68 -6.78 -12.03 7.22
N LEU A 69 -5.81 -11.89 6.30
CA LEU A 69 -4.38 -11.90 6.63
C LEU A 69 -4.04 -10.80 7.65
N ARG A 70 -4.44 -9.54 7.38
CA ARG A 70 -4.19 -8.41 8.29
C ARG A 70 -4.82 -8.63 9.66
N ARG A 71 -6.08 -9.07 9.72
CA ARG A 71 -6.76 -9.40 10.99
C ARG A 71 -6.04 -10.49 11.78
N LEU A 72 -5.60 -11.55 11.10
CA LEU A 72 -4.85 -12.63 11.75
C LEU A 72 -3.51 -12.14 12.29
N VAL A 73 -2.77 -11.32 11.53
CA VAL A 73 -1.52 -10.74 12.03
C VAL A 73 -1.79 -9.87 13.25
N TYR A 74 -2.77 -8.97 13.22
CA TYR A 74 -3.07 -8.11 14.37
C TYR A 74 -3.54 -8.90 15.60
N ALA A 75 -4.33 -9.95 15.42
CA ALA A 75 -4.80 -10.80 16.51
C ALA A 75 -3.67 -11.63 17.14
N GLU A 76 -2.72 -12.09 16.33
CA GLU A 76 -1.67 -13.02 16.75
C GLU A 76 -0.32 -12.35 17.05
N ALA A 77 -0.13 -11.08 16.69
CA ALA A 77 1.11 -10.33 16.94
C ALA A 77 1.59 -10.35 18.40
N PRO A 78 0.72 -10.26 19.45
CA PRO A 78 1.18 -10.38 20.83
C PRO A 78 1.81 -11.75 21.17
N ARG A 79 1.40 -12.81 20.45
CA ARG A 79 1.88 -14.18 20.64
C ARG A 79 3.04 -14.53 19.72
N PHE A 80 3.04 -13.97 18.51
CA PHE A 80 3.98 -14.23 17.44
C PHE A 80 4.46 -12.90 16.85
N PRO A 81 5.33 -12.16 17.55
CA PRO A 81 5.72 -10.80 17.17
C PRO A 81 6.42 -10.73 15.81
N ASP A 82 7.13 -11.80 15.42
CA ASP A 82 7.80 -11.94 14.12
C ASP A 82 6.82 -11.99 12.93
N LEU A 83 5.50 -12.15 13.16
CA LEU A 83 4.50 -11.98 12.09
C LEU A 83 4.38 -10.53 11.63
N LEU A 84 4.69 -9.55 12.49
CA LEU A 84 4.76 -8.16 12.10
C LEU A 84 5.93 -7.92 11.15
N ASP A 85 7.06 -8.60 11.37
CA ASP A 85 8.21 -8.54 10.47
C ASP A 85 7.83 -9.11 9.09
N VAL A 86 7.06 -10.19 9.04
CA VAL A 86 6.54 -10.73 7.77
C VAL A 86 5.69 -9.68 7.04
N MET A 87 4.82 -8.94 7.73
CA MET A 87 4.00 -7.89 7.12
C MET A 87 4.78 -6.64 6.71
N GLN A 88 5.76 -6.22 7.52
CA GLN A 88 6.60 -5.05 7.23
C GLN A 88 7.57 -5.36 6.08
N VAL A 89 8.38 -6.40 6.24
CA VAL A 89 9.45 -6.79 5.30
C VAL A 89 8.88 -7.35 4.00
N SER A 90 7.74 -8.04 4.05
CA SER A 90 7.18 -8.74 2.87
C SER A 90 5.93 -8.08 2.31
N GLY A 91 5.51 -6.91 2.78
CA GLY A 91 4.25 -6.28 2.35
C GLY A 91 4.37 -4.78 2.17
N THR A 92 4.10 -4.04 3.24
CA THR A 92 3.91 -2.58 3.16
C THR A 92 5.19 -1.82 2.83
N SER A 93 6.36 -2.22 3.37
CA SER A 93 7.64 -1.57 3.05
C SER A 93 7.96 -1.70 1.56
N ARG A 94 7.75 -2.88 0.99
CA ARG A 94 8.08 -3.19 -0.41
C ARG A 94 7.16 -2.46 -1.40
N ILE A 95 5.88 -2.32 -1.06
CA ILE A 95 4.93 -1.51 -1.88
C ILE A 95 5.34 -0.03 -1.82
N THR A 96 5.71 0.46 -0.64
CA THR A 96 6.16 1.84 -0.43
C THR A 96 7.46 2.12 -1.17
N GLU A 97 8.46 1.25 -1.07
CA GLU A 97 9.71 1.31 -1.84
C GLU A 97 9.44 1.36 -3.34
N ALA A 98 8.55 0.49 -3.84
CA ALA A 98 8.20 0.49 -5.26
C ALA A 98 7.51 1.80 -5.68
N LEU A 99 6.62 2.36 -4.85
CA LEU A 99 5.99 3.66 -5.10
C LEU A 99 7.03 4.78 -5.07
N ALA A 100 7.96 4.76 -4.12
CA ALA A 100 9.04 5.71 -3.99
C ALA A 100 9.93 5.73 -5.24
N ASP A 101 10.27 4.57 -5.78
CA ASP A 101 11.01 4.44 -7.05
C ASP A 101 10.26 5.09 -8.22
N ARG A 102 8.92 4.98 -8.26
CA ARG A 102 8.11 5.63 -9.29
C ARG A 102 8.04 7.13 -9.08
N PHE A 103 7.85 7.59 -7.85
CA PHE A 103 7.80 9.00 -7.51
C PHE A 103 9.13 9.71 -7.77
N ALA A 104 10.27 9.06 -7.47
CA ALA A 104 11.59 9.56 -7.81
C ALA A 104 11.74 9.81 -9.33
N ARG A 105 11.30 8.87 -10.17
CA ARG A 105 11.33 9.03 -11.64
C ARG A 105 10.42 10.15 -12.11
N LEU A 106 9.22 10.28 -11.55
CA LEU A 106 8.29 11.37 -11.87
C LEU A 106 8.84 12.74 -11.44
N THR A 107 9.55 12.80 -10.31
CA THR A 107 10.23 14.01 -9.84
C THR A 107 11.41 14.38 -10.74
N LEU A 108 12.22 13.40 -11.17
CA LEU A 108 13.27 13.64 -12.19
C LEU A 108 12.70 14.15 -13.51
N GLY A 109 11.49 13.72 -13.89
CA GLY A 109 10.75 14.20 -15.05
C GLY A 109 9.99 15.52 -14.83
N GLY A 110 10.12 16.17 -13.65
CA GLY A 110 9.44 17.42 -13.32
C GLY A 110 7.91 17.32 -13.15
N ARG A 111 7.37 16.10 -13.06
CA ARG A 111 5.92 15.83 -12.92
C ARG A 111 5.46 15.80 -11.47
N LEU A 112 6.39 15.56 -10.55
CA LEU A 112 6.16 15.66 -9.11
C LEU A 112 7.27 16.50 -8.45
N ARG A 113 7.01 16.94 -7.23
CA ARG A 113 7.95 17.61 -6.34
C ARG A 113 8.01 16.83 -5.03
N THR A 114 8.67 15.67 -5.03
CA THR A 114 8.86 14.83 -3.84
C THR A 114 10.30 14.94 -3.31
N PRO A 115 10.60 15.80 -2.31
CA PRO A 115 11.96 15.94 -1.78
C PRO A 115 12.49 14.64 -1.19
N ASP A 116 11.61 13.90 -0.50
CA ASP A 116 11.82 12.53 -0.07
C ASP A 116 10.77 11.63 -0.74
N PRO A 117 11.14 10.84 -1.77
CA PRO A 117 10.22 9.94 -2.44
C PRO A 117 9.68 8.83 -1.54
N VAL A 118 10.42 8.40 -0.52
CA VAL A 118 9.99 7.34 0.42
C VAL A 118 8.90 7.89 1.31
N GLU A 119 9.14 9.04 1.94
CA GLU A 119 8.13 9.70 2.77
C GLU A 119 6.86 10.03 1.95
N SER A 120 7.04 10.52 0.72
CA SER A 120 5.90 10.82 -0.16
C SER A 120 5.10 9.56 -0.51
N ALA A 121 5.78 8.42 -0.72
CA ALA A 121 5.13 7.13 -0.95
C ALA A 121 4.36 6.64 0.28
N GLU A 122 4.92 6.76 1.48
CA GLU A 122 4.24 6.42 2.73
C GLU A 122 2.97 7.25 2.89
N GLN A 123 3.07 8.56 2.65
CA GLN A 123 1.93 9.48 2.74
C GLN A 123 0.85 9.13 1.71
N PHE A 124 1.21 8.85 0.45
CA PHE A 124 0.24 8.42 -0.56
C PHE A 124 -0.46 7.12 -0.16
N PHE A 125 0.31 6.13 0.31
CA PHE A 125 -0.25 4.84 0.73
C PHE A 125 -1.16 4.98 1.97
N ALA A 126 -0.81 5.88 2.91
CA ALA A 126 -1.64 6.20 4.07
C ALA A 126 -2.95 6.89 3.66
N LEU A 127 -2.91 7.83 2.70
CA LEU A 127 -4.11 8.48 2.15
C LEU A 127 -5.08 7.47 1.52
N LEU A 128 -4.56 6.41 0.89
CA LEU A 128 -5.37 5.32 0.36
C LEU A 128 -5.96 4.46 1.48
N THR A 129 -5.10 3.91 2.34
CA THR A 129 -5.47 2.79 3.23
C THR A 129 -6.11 3.23 4.55
N GLY A 130 -5.76 4.38 5.10
CA GLY A 130 -6.27 4.87 6.38
C GLY A 130 -7.81 4.97 6.44
N PRO A 131 -8.46 5.60 5.44
CA PRO A 131 -9.93 5.63 5.36
C PRO A 131 -10.55 4.24 5.22
N VAL A 132 -9.93 3.34 4.44
CA VAL A 132 -10.43 1.98 4.23
C VAL A 132 -10.42 1.17 5.53
N GLU A 133 -9.30 1.18 6.26
CA GLU A 133 -9.18 0.45 7.53
C GLU A 133 -10.23 0.94 8.54
N THR A 134 -10.44 2.26 8.61
CA THR A 134 -11.45 2.86 9.51
C THR A 134 -12.87 2.46 9.12
N ARG A 135 -13.25 2.60 7.83
CA ARG A 135 -14.62 2.40 7.36
C ARG A 135 -15.02 0.92 7.27
N SER A 136 -14.07 0.06 6.89
CA SER A 136 -14.27 -1.40 6.87
C SER A 136 -14.18 -2.03 8.27
N ARG A 137 -13.86 -1.23 9.30
CA ARG A 137 -13.57 -1.71 10.66
C ARG A 137 -12.54 -2.84 10.64
N PHE A 138 -11.37 -2.56 10.06
CA PHE A 138 -10.28 -3.52 9.88
C PHE A 138 -10.72 -4.76 9.08
N GLY A 139 -11.48 -4.55 8.00
CA GLY A 139 -11.95 -5.62 7.12
C GLY A 139 -13.03 -6.54 7.70
N THR A 140 -13.73 -6.11 8.75
CA THR A 140 -14.90 -6.84 9.30
C THR A 140 -16.21 -6.48 8.60
N ARG A 141 -16.20 -5.46 7.75
CA ARG A 141 -17.31 -5.04 6.91
C ARG A 141 -16.83 -4.82 5.48
N SER A 142 -17.62 -5.26 4.52
CA SER A 142 -17.41 -4.91 3.12
C SER A 142 -17.74 -3.44 2.90
N LEU A 143 -16.90 -2.76 2.13
CA LEU A 143 -17.21 -1.44 1.61
C LEU A 143 -18.11 -1.58 0.38
N PRO A 144 -19.03 -0.63 0.11
CA PRO A 144 -19.70 -0.50 -1.17
C PRO A 144 -18.72 -0.48 -2.34
N ASP A 145 -19.09 -1.10 -3.47
CA ASP A 145 -18.19 -1.28 -4.62
C ASP A 145 -17.62 0.03 -5.20
N GLN A 146 -18.34 1.14 -5.05
CA GLN A 146 -17.92 2.45 -5.55
C GLN A 146 -16.92 3.17 -4.63
N GLU A 147 -16.80 2.74 -3.38
CA GLU A 147 -16.03 3.44 -2.37
C GLU A 147 -14.50 3.39 -2.60
N PRO A 148 -13.90 2.25 -3.02
CA PRO A 148 -12.49 2.21 -3.39
C PRO A 148 -12.10 3.21 -4.48
N GLN A 149 -12.96 3.39 -5.50
CA GLN A 149 -12.69 4.35 -6.57
C GLN A 149 -12.75 5.79 -6.06
N ALA A 150 -13.76 6.13 -5.25
CA ALA A 150 -13.88 7.46 -4.65
C ALA A 150 -12.70 7.80 -3.72
N LEU A 151 -12.23 6.82 -2.96
CA LEU A 151 -11.06 6.96 -2.08
C LEU A 151 -9.76 7.15 -2.86
N ALA A 152 -9.56 6.38 -3.93
CA ALA A 152 -8.41 6.55 -4.81
C ALA A 152 -8.37 7.96 -5.42
N ARG A 153 -9.52 8.47 -5.89
CA ARG A 153 -9.64 9.84 -6.38
C ARG A 153 -9.27 10.88 -5.33
N ALA A 154 -9.86 10.80 -4.14
CA ALA A 154 -9.58 11.74 -3.06
C ALA A 154 -8.11 11.72 -2.60
N ALA A 155 -7.50 10.53 -2.55
CA ALA A 155 -6.08 10.37 -2.23
C ALA A 155 -5.19 11.01 -3.31
N SER A 156 -5.47 10.75 -4.59
CA SER A 156 -4.74 11.35 -5.72
C SER A 156 -4.88 12.87 -5.77
N ASP A 157 -6.08 13.41 -5.53
CA ASP A 157 -6.34 14.85 -5.41
C ASP A 157 -5.48 15.51 -4.33
N THR A 158 -5.49 14.90 -3.13
CA THR A 158 -4.73 15.40 -1.97
C THR A 158 -3.24 15.33 -2.23
N PHE A 159 -2.76 14.19 -2.75
CA PHE A 159 -1.34 13.98 -3.04
C PHE A 159 -0.81 14.94 -4.10
N LEU A 160 -1.55 15.15 -5.20
CA LEU A 160 -1.16 16.08 -6.26
C LEU A 160 -1.25 17.55 -5.81
N SER A 161 -2.12 17.87 -4.85
CA SER A 161 -2.15 19.22 -4.27
C SER A 161 -0.88 19.53 -3.47
N ALA A 162 -0.33 18.53 -2.77
CA ALA A 162 0.92 18.67 -2.03
C ALA A 162 2.16 18.59 -2.93
N PHE A 163 2.20 17.59 -3.83
CA PHE A 163 3.40 17.15 -4.55
C PHE A 163 3.33 17.33 -6.06
N GLY A 164 2.23 17.85 -6.61
CA GLY A 164 2.10 18.14 -8.03
C GLY A 164 3.13 19.18 -8.50
N PRO A 165 3.36 19.30 -9.81
CA PRO A 165 4.30 20.27 -10.35
C PRO A 165 3.87 21.68 -9.94
N SER A 166 4.83 22.53 -9.55
CA SER A 166 4.49 23.92 -9.25
C SER A 166 3.85 24.52 -10.50
N ALA A 167 2.70 25.17 -10.36
CA ALA A 167 2.26 26.09 -11.41
C ALA A 167 3.44 27.04 -11.65
N ALA A 168 3.92 27.11 -12.89
CA ALA A 168 4.90 28.13 -13.25
C ALA A 168 4.28 29.47 -12.82
N PRO A 169 5.00 30.33 -12.08
CA PRO A 169 4.50 31.67 -11.82
C PRO A 169 4.14 32.28 -13.19
N PRO A 170 2.99 32.98 -13.31
CA PRO A 170 2.64 33.65 -14.55
C PRO A 170 3.85 34.47 -14.99
N ALA A 171 4.25 34.31 -16.26
CA ALA A 171 5.39 35.00 -16.83
C ALA A 171 5.10 36.51 -16.82
N ASP A 172 5.38 37.15 -15.69
CA ASP A 172 5.11 38.56 -15.52
C ASP A 172 6.20 39.35 -16.25
N ALA A 173 5.79 39.88 -17.39
CA ALA A 173 6.15 41.18 -17.93
C ALA A 173 7.53 41.74 -17.53
N ARG A 174 8.62 41.13 -18.01
CA ARG A 174 9.86 41.90 -18.27
C ARG A 174 9.73 42.66 -19.58
N ARG A 175 8.90 43.70 -19.56
CA ARG A 175 9.00 44.85 -20.43
C ARG A 175 8.78 46.08 -19.55
N HIS A 176 9.87 46.67 -19.10
CA HIS A 176 10.07 48.12 -19.11
C HIS A 176 11.57 48.39 -19.00
#